data_AF-A0A0R2CEF5-F1
#
_entry.id   AF-A0A0R2CEF5-F1
#
_cell.length_a   1.000
_cell.length_b   1.000
_cell.length_c   1.000
_cell.angle_alpha   90.00
_cell.angle_beta   90.00
_cell.angle_gamma   90.00
#
_symmetry.space_group_name_H-M   'P 1'
#
loop_
_entity.id
_entity.type
_entity.pdbx_description
1 polymer ?
#
loop_
_entity_poly.entity_id
_entity_poly.type
_entity_poly.pdbx_seq_one_letter_code
_entity_poly.pdbx_strand_id
1 'polypeptide(L)'
;MIALPEKEEVAVSSLFINVFGIAIILGPIFILAYQNDKVSLRPLRPLDDEHPRFVVDIWFFQGGRRQVLTGEMYQPGKVVGSSQGGRYRVEQVTRQRRLAGLREHFELRMRRLPDGAGATADVFGHAQSL
;
A
#
# COMPACT_ATOMS: atom_id res chain seq x y z
N MET A 1 -47.68 -36.00 14.97
CA MET A 1 -47.41 -34.71 15.64
C MET A 1 -46.11 -34.20 15.03
N ILE A 2 -46.18 -33.25 14.09
CA ILE A 2 -44.98 -32.73 13.43
C ILE A 2 -44.44 -31.63 14.35
N ALA A 3 -43.29 -31.88 14.98
CA ALA A 3 -42.59 -30.85 15.75
C ALA A 3 -42.17 -29.76 14.75
N LEU A 4 -42.83 -28.61 14.80
CA LEU A 4 -42.40 -27.42 14.09
C LEU A 4 -41.08 -26.97 14.73
N PRO A 5 -39.99 -26.82 13.97
CA PRO A 5 -38.74 -26.31 14.53
C PRO A 5 -39.02 -24.95 15.18
N GLU A 6 -38.52 -24.76 16.40
CA GLU A 6 -38.63 -23.51 17.12
C GLU A 6 -38.10 -22.38 16.23
N LYS A 7 -38.87 -21.30 16.07
CA LYS A 7 -38.52 -20.17 15.19
C LYS A 7 -37.11 -19.62 15.43
N GLU A 8 -36.58 -19.86 16.62
CA GLU A 8 -35.22 -19.53 17.06
C GLU A 8 -34.13 -20.32 16.32
N GLU A 9 -34.28 -21.63 16.08
CA GLU A 9 -33.29 -22.45 15.34
C GLU A 9 -33.14 -22.00 13.88
N VAL A 10 -34.25 -21.61 13.25
CA VAL A 10 -34.26 -21.13 11.86
C VAL A 10 -33.62 -19.74 11.75
N ALA A 11 -33.87 -18.86 12.73
CA ALA A 11 -33.29 -17.53 12.78
C ALA A 11 -31.77 -17.57 13.01
N VAL A 12 -31.31 -18.44 13.92
CA VAL A 12 -29.88 -18.65 14.19
C VAL A 12 -29.18 -19.22 12.96
N SER A 13 -29.77 -20.24 12.31
CA SER A 13 -29.23 -20.84 11.09
C SER A 13 -29.13 -19.84 9.94
N SER A 14 -30.15 -18.98 9.75
CA SER A 14 -30.14 -17.91 8.74
C SER A 14 -29.07 -16.85 9.02
N LEU A 15 -28.88 -16.47 10.29
CA LEU A 15 -27.83 -15.54 10.70
C LEU A 15 -26.44 -16.11 10.41
N PHE A 16 -26.19 -17.38 10.74
CA PHE A 16 -24.91 -18.04 10.46
C PHE A 16 -24.62 -18.11 8.96
N ILE A 17 -25.60 -18.47 8.13
CA ILE A 17 -25.44 -18.53 6.67
C ILE A 17 -25.11 -17.14 6.11
N ASN A 18 -25.79 -16.09 6.58
CA ASN A 18 -25.53 -14.73 6.12
C ASN A 18 -24.14 -14.23 6.56
N VAL A 19 -23.73 -14.48 7.81
CA VAL A 19 -22.40 -14.08 8.30
C VAL A 19 -21.29 -14.83 7.54
N PHE A 20 -21.44 -16.13 7.32
CA PHE A 20 -20.48 -16.91 6.52
C PHE A 20 -20.46 -16.47 5.06
N GLY A 21 -21.62 -16.22 4.45
CA GLY A 21 -21.72 -15.71 3.09
C GLY A 21 -21.02 -14.37 2.92
N ILE A 22 -21.21 -13.44 3.87
CA ILE A 22 -20.51 -12.15 3.89
C ILE A 22 -19.00 -12.36 4.08
N ALA A 23 -18.58 -13.24 5.00
CA ALA A 23 -17.17 -13.51 5.26
C ALA A 23 -16.44 -14.12 4.05
N ILE A 24 -17.09 -14.97 3.26
CA ILE A 24 -16.52 -15.56 2.03
C ILE A 24 -16.29 -14.50 0.94
N ILE A 25 -17.10 -13.44 0.91
CA ILE A 25 -16.92 -12.32 -0.03
C ILE A 25 -15.86 -11.35 0.50
N LEU A 26 -15.97 -10.93 1.77
CA LEU A 26 -15.09 -9.93 2.35
C LEU A 26 -13.67 -10.46 2.63
N GLY A 27 -13.52 -11.75 2.96
CA GLY A 27 -12.25 -12.38 3.28
C GLY A 27 -11.21 -12.27 2.16
N PRO A 28 -11.49 -12.74 0.93
CA PRO A 28 -10.59 -12.59 -0.21
C PRO A 28 -10.26 -11.14 -0.54
N ILE A 29 -11.24 -10.23 -0.44
CA ILE A 29 -11.03 -8.80 -0.66
C ILE A 29 -10.03 -8.24 0.37
N PHE A 30 -10.20 -8.62 1.64
CA PHE A 30 -9.30 -8.19 2.72
C PHE A 30 -7.89 -8.75 2.54
N ILE A 31 -7.77 -10.03 2.15
CA ILE A 31 -6.48 -10.67 1.86
C ILE A 31 -5.76 -9.93 0.73
N LEU A 32 -6.45 -9.65 -0.39
CA LEU A 32 -5.87 -8.92 -1.53
C LEU A 32 -5.47 -7.48 -1.17
N ALA A 33 -6.25 -6.82 -0.32
CA ALA A 33 -5.97 -5.50 0.21
C ALA A 33 -4.71 -5.45 1.10
N TYR A 34 -4.50 -6.49 1.92
CA TYR A 34 -3.42 -6.53 2.90
C TYR A 34 -2.11 -7.11 2.35
N GLN A 35 -2.18 -8.09 1.45
CA GLN A 35 -1.00 -8.73 0.86
C GLN A 35 -0.36 -7.93 -0.27
N ASN A 36 -1.03 -6.89 -0.79
CA ASN A 36 -0.43 -6.02 -1.80
C ASN A 36 0.50 -5.00 -1.14
N ASP A 37 1.77 -5.37 -1.00
CA ASP A 37 2.86 -4.58 -0.42
C ASP A 37 3.71 -3.86 -1.48
N LYS A 38 3.53 -4.20 -2.76
CA LYS A 38 4.28 -3.61 -3.88
C LYS A 38 3.99 -2.11 -4.01
N VAL A 39 5.02 -1.30 -3.77
CA VAL A 39 4.98 0.15 -3.95
C VAL A 39 5.55 0.51 -5.32
N SER A 40 4.79 1.26 -6.10
CA SER A 40 5.24 1.86 -7.36
C SER A 40 5.19 3.38 -7.21
N LEU A 41 6.35 3.99 -7.29
CA LEU A 41 6.55 5.43 -7.18
C LEU A 41 6.59 6.04 -8.58
N ARG A 42 5.87 7.12 -8.79
CA ARG A 42 5.89 7.87 -10.05
C ARG A 42 6.81 9.07 -9.91
N PRO A 43 7.70 9.34 -10.88
CA PRO A 43 8.49 10.57 -10.85
C PRO A 43 7.57 11.79 -11.03
N LEU A 44 7.74 12.79 -10.17
CA LEU A 44 7.04 14.06 -10.28
C LEU A 44 7.82 14.97 -11.24
N ARG A 45 7.16 15.47 -12.29
CA ARG A 45 7.78 16.40 -13.26
C ARG A 45 7.71 17.85 -12.75
N PRO A 46 8.69 18.72 -13.08
CA PRO A 46 9.94 18.42 -13.80
C PRO A 46 10.89 17.57 -12.96
N LEU A 47 11.66 16.71 -13.64
CA LEU A 47 12.63 15.82 -12.99
C LEU A 47 13.88 16.64 -12.65
N ASP A 48 14.23 16.66 -11.36
CA ASP A 48 15.52 17.15 -10.88
C ASP A 48 16.47 15.94 -10.80
N ASP A 49 17.56 15.97 -11.58
CA ASP A 49 18.48 14.84 -11.68
C ASP A 49 19.31 14.63 -10.39
N GLU A 50 19.52 15.69 -9.60
CA GLU A 50 20.21 15.62 -8.32
C GLU A 50 19.25 15.23 -7.19
N HIS A 51 18.07 15.86 -7.17
CA HIS A 51 17.06 15.69 -6.12
C HIS A 51 15.70 15.23 -6.65
N PRO A 52 15.61 14.03 -7.28
CA PRO A 52 14.37 13.58 -7.88
C PRO A 52 13.26 13.44 -6.84
N ARG A 53 12.06 13.83 -7.26
CA ARG A 53 10.84 13.72 -6.45
C ARG A 53 9.97 12.60 -6.97
N PHE A 54 9.49 11.78 -6.05
CA PHE A 54 8.67 10.62 -6.34
C PHE A 54 7.36 10.70 -5.56
N VAL A 55 6.25 10.36 -6.22
CA VAL A 55 4.92 10.43 -5.62
C VAL A 55 4.20 9.09 -5.72
N VAL A 56 3.35 8.84 -4.72
CA VAL A 56 2.41 7.72 -4.70
C VAL A 56 1.14 8.12 -3.97
N ASP A 57 -0.01 7.80 -4.56
CA ASP A 57 -1.32 7.91 -3.92
C ASP A 57 -1.76 6.52 -3.47
N ILE A 58 -2.15 6.42 -2.20
CA ILE A 58 -2.66 5.19 -1.58
C ILE A 58 -4.11 5.40 -1.19
N TRP A 59 -4.98 4.47 -1.60
CA TRP A 59 -6.37 4.43 -1.13
C TRP A 59 -6.48 3.70 0.21
N PHE A 60 -7.50 4.04 1.01
CA PHE A 60 -7.69 3.49 2.36
C PHE A 60 -7.69 1.95 2.44
N PHE A 61 -8.12 1.26 1.39
CA PHE A 61 -8.14 -0.20 1.31
C PHE A 61 -6.78 -0.82 0.95
N GLN A 62 -5.75 -0.03 0.60
CA GLN A 62 -4.42 -0.53 0.28
C GLN A 62 -3.53 -0.56 1.53
N GLY A 63 -3.95 -1.33 2.53
CA GLY A 63 -3.32 -1.39 3.85
C GLY A 63 -1.85 -1.80 3.81
N GLY A 64 -1.50 -2.81 3.01
CA GLY A 64 -0.11 -3.29 2.87
C GLY A 64 0.84 -2.21 2.38
N ARG A 65 0.51 -1.53 1.28
CA ARG A 65 1.30 -0.40 0.73
C ARG A 65 1.45 0.74 1.74
N ARG A 66 0.38 1.06 2.47
CA ARG A 66 0.42 2.08 3.52
C ARG A 66 1.42 1.71 4.59
N GLN A 67 1.38 0.46 5.09
CA GLN A 67 2.29 -0.02 6.12
C GLN A 67 3.75 0.08 5.66
N VAL A 68 4.04 -0.34 4.43
CA VAL A 68 5.38 -0.24 3.83
C VAL A 68 5.85 1.21 3.74
N LEU A 69 5.04 2.12 3.21
CA LEU A 69 5.41 3.54 3.05
C LEU A 69 5.52 4.31 4.36
N THR A 70 4.77 3.92 5.38
CA THR A 70 4.92 4.48 6.73
C THR A 70 6.01 3.78 7.55
N GLY A 71 6.50 2.63 7.07
CA GLY A 71 7.52 1.84 7.75
C GLY A 71 8.90 2.46 7.66
N GLU A 72 9.88 1.81 8.28
CA GLU A 72 11.24 2.33 8.37
C GLU A 72 11.97 2.45 7.03
N MET A 73 11.55 1.71 5.99
CA MET A 73 12.29 1.64 4.73
C MET A 73 12.26 2.94 3.92
N TYR A 74 11.19 3.72 4.06
CA TYR A 74 10.95 4.94 3.28
C TYR A 74 11.15 6.23 4.09
N GLN A 75 11.71 6.14 5.30
CA GLN A 75 11.97 7.30 6.16
C GLN A 75 13.22 8.08 5.71
N PRO A 76 13.33 9.38 6.07
CA PRO A 76 14.53 10.17 5.83
C PRO A 76 15.82 9.47 6.28
N GLY A 77 16.86 9.54 5.45
CA GLY A 77 18.17 8.90 5.67
C GLY A 77 18.31 7.49 5.09
N LYS A 78 17.20 6.83 4.75
CA LYS A 78 17.21 5.45 4.23
C LYS A 78 17.56 5.41 2.75
N VAL A 79 18.18 4.32 2.31
CA VAL A 79 18.57 4.12 0.92
C VAL A 79 17.64 3.14 0.25
N VAL A 80 16.94 3.60 -0.79
CA VAL A 80 16.01 2.82 -1.59
C VAL A 80 16.60 2.54 -2.98
N GLY A 81 16.46 1.31 -3.44
CA GLY A 81 16.98 0.84 -4.73
C GLY A 81 15.90 0.66 -5.78
N SER A 82 16.07 1.27 -6.94
CA SER A 82 15.15 1.13 -8.08
C SER A 82 15.38 -0.13 -8.91
N SER A 83 14.33 -0.60 -9.57
CA SER A 83 14.42 -1.72 -10.52
C SER A 83 15.39 -1.48 -11.68
N GLN A 84 15.74 -0.22 -11.95
CA GLN A 84 16.72 0.15 -12.98
C GLN A 84 18.16 0.21 -12.44
N GLY A 85 18.38 -0.21 -11.19
CA GLY A 85 19.68 -0.19 -10.54
C GLY A 85 20.05 1.13 -9.85
N GLY A 86 19.29 2.20 -10.09
CA GLY A 86 19.51 3.50 -9.43
C GLY A 86 19.30 3.41 -7.91
N ARG A 87 20.23 3.97 -7.13
CA ARG A 87 20.16 4.07 -5.67
C ARG A 87 19.83 5.50 -5.25
N TYR A 88 18.92 5.65 -4.30
CA TYR A 88 18.47 6.96 -3.84
C TYR A 88 18.42 7.00 -2.32
N ARG A 89 18.90 8.11 -1.73
CA ARG A 89 18.71 8.39 -0.30
C ARG A 89 17.45 9.24 -0.14
N VAL A 90 16.53 8.82 0.71
CA VAL A 90 15.37 9.63 1.07
C VAL A 90 15.85 10.81 1.91
N GLU A 91 15.52 12.03 1.49
CA GLU A 91 15.83 13.26 2.24
C GLU A 91 14.62 13.75 3.01
N GLN A 92 13.44 13.69 2.37
CA GLN A 92 12.21 14.19 2.94
C GLN A 92 11.03 13.35 2.49
N VAL A 93 10.08 13.14 3.39
CA VAL A 93 8.80 12.50 3.12
C VAL A 93 7.69 13.45 3.53
N THR A 94 6.84 13.82 2.58
CA THR A 94 5.64 14.61 2.83
C THR A 94 4.43 13.72 2.70
N ARG A 95 3.55 13.72 3.72
CA ARG A 95 2.31 12.95 3.73
C ARG A 95 1.12 13.91 3.81
N GLN A 96 0.18 13.76 2.89
CA GLN A 96 -1.05 14.55 2.86
C GLN A 96 -2.27 13.63 2.84
N ARG A 97 -3.23 13.84 3.74
CA ARG A 97 -4.53 13.18 3.68
C ARG A 97 -5.47 14.00 2.80
N ARG A 98 -6.15 13.34 1.88
CA ARG A 98 -7.13 13.93 0.94
C ARG A 98 -8.45 13.16 1.05
N LEU A 99 -9.52 13.75 0.52
CA LEU A 99 -10.85 13.12 0.48
C LEU A 99 -11.30 12.61 1.86
N ALA A 100 -11.22 13.46 2.88
CA ALA A 100 -11.56 13.11 4.27
C ALA A 100 -10.80 11.88 4.83
N GLY A 101 -9.60 11.57 4.31
CA GLY A 101 -8.78 10.46 4.77
C GLY A 101 -8.95 9.16 3.98
N LEU A 102 -9.80 9.15 2.95
CA LEU A 102 -9.95 7.99 2.05
C LEU A 102 -8.76 7.81 1.11
N ARG A 103 -7.96 8.88 0.93
CA ARG A 103 -6.75 8.86 0.10
C ARG A 103 -5.60 9.53 0.84
N GLU A 104 -4.43 8.90 0.82
CA GLU A 104 -3.18 9.45 1.32
C GLU A 104 -2.21 9.66 0.17
N HIS A 105 -1.64 10.85 0.08
CA HIS A 105 -0.64 11.23 -0.91
C HIS A 105 0.72 11.28 -0.21
N PHE A 106 1.69 10.55 -0.74
CA PHE A 106 3.08 10.58 -0.28
C PHE A 106 3.95 11.17 -1.37
N GLU A 107 4.77 12.15 -1.00
CA GLU A 107 5.82 12.74 -1.83
C GLU A 107 7.17 12.51 -1.15
N LEU A 108 8.09 11.88 -1.85
CA LEU A 108 9.43 11.58 -1.38
C LEU A 108 10.42 12.40 -2.20
N ARG A 109 11.13 13.30 -1.52
CA ARG A 109 12.31 13.96 -2.09
C ARG A 109 13.52 13.09 -1.79
N MET A 110 14.25 12.74 -2.83
CA MET A 110 15.39 11.84 -2.71
C MET A 110 16.61 12.44 -3.38
N ARG A 111 17.80 12.00 -2.98
CA ARG A 111 19.07 12.33 -3.63
C ARG A 111 19.66 11.09 -4.29
N ARG A 112 20.08 11.23 -5.55
CA ARG A 112 20.74 10.12 -6.26
C ARG A 112 22.08 9.80 -5.61
N LEU A 113 22.36 8.52 -5.39
CA LEU A 113 23.64 8.04 -4.90
C LEU A 113 24.46 7.44 -6.05
N PRO A 114 25.80 7.40 -5.91
CA PRO A 114 26.67 6.70 -6.86
C PRO A 114 26.35 5.20 -6.93
N ASP A 115 26.69 4.60 -8.06
CA ASP A 115 26.57 3.15 -8.26
C ASP A 115 27.42 2.41 -7.21
N GLY A 116 26.84 1.38 -6.57
CA GLY A 116 27.51 0.59 -5.51
C GLY A 116 27.16 1.00 -4.06
N ALA A 117 26.34 2.02 -3.83
CA ALA A 117 25.82 2.31 -2.50
C ALA A 117 24.91 1.16 -2.00
N GLY A 118 25.18 0.66 -0.79
CA GLY A 118 24.36 -0.38 -0.16
C GLY A 118 22.93 0.11 0.06
N ALA A 119 21.94 -0.60 -0.51
CA ALA A 119 20.55 -0.29 -0.28
C ALA A 119 20.06 -0.91 1.02
N THR A 120 19.26 -0.14 1.74
CA THR A 120 18.56 -0.61 2.93
C THR A 120 17.23 -1.28 2.56
N ALA A 121 16.71 -1.03 1.34
CA ALA A 121 15.53 -1.68 0.78
C ALA A 121 15.56 -1.69 -0.78
N ASP A 122 15.22 -2.82 -1.39
CA ASP A 122 15.08 -3.01 -2.85
C ASP A 122 13.61 -2.96 -3.25
N VAL A 123 13.06 -1.79 -3.53
CA VAL A 123 11.63 -1.70 -3.90
C VAL A 123 11.36 -0.48 -4.77
N PHE A 124 11.59 -0.60 -6.09
CA PHE A 124 10.75 0.09 -7.06
C PHE A 124 10.21 -0.97 -8.01
N GLY A 125 8.91 -1.26 -7.92
CA GLY A 125 8.22 -2.01 -8.97
C GLY A 125 7.88 -1.06 -10.12
N HIS A 126 8.30 -1.42 -11.35
CA HIS A 126 8.12 -0.67 -12.59
C HIS A 126 6.84 0.18 -12.64
N ALA A 127 6.98 1.48 -12.84
CA ALA A 127 6.03 2.25 -13.63
C ALA A 127 6.52 2.15 -15.07
N GLN A 128 5.88 1.30 -15.88
CA GLN A 128 6.14 1.25 -17.32
C GLN A 128 5.91 2.64 -17.92
N SER A 129 6.88 3.12 -18.69
CA SER A 129 6.75 4.28 -19.56
C SER A 129 5.65 4.02 -20.58
N LEU A 130 4.61 4.85 -20.57
CA LEU A 130 3.80 5.16 -21.74
C LEU A 130 3.99 6.64 -22.05
#